data_AF-N1PH64-F1
#
_entry.id   AF-N1PH64-F1
#
_cell.length_a   1.000
_cell.length_b   1.000
_cell.length_c   1.000
_cell.angle_alpha   90.00
_cell.angle_beta   90.00
_cell.angle_gamma   90.00
#
_symmetry.space_group_name_H-M   'P 1'
#
loop_
_entity.id
_entity.type
_entity.pdbx_description
1 polymer ?
#
loop_
_entity_poly.entity_id
_entity_poly.type
_entity_poly.pdbx_seq_one_letter_code
_entity_poly.pdbx_strand_id
1 'polypeptide(L)'
;MRISGAHIAGVGLSTGGNACHHDLAVSAGTKALLDAGATYSDVNTSIACFLDNLRVPRSCFDLFGMNGTAVSEVDNRSGLLAAVQSIRSGQSNCVLAVGFDQAFEEETTSQVVLVAVVIVSDLFLTSHAYLRDSAVCIRGASLTNRVYSRSSSGPDHQHSITRAVQAALRQAQLERTEIQVLEVRSRSAGIARQALSGEFDFTPREPPSKLVPLVGTTGLAGLCAIVWQLRGWTGDPPARIVNCLQATVDSDGATSAFVLRRSDDKPAQAWSEIKNLRDGRERLAYNPADGNVRDISHEDLLAVRAQEEFTQDDAKHLQLRVKGGDRAALARL
;
A
#
# COMPACT_ATOMS: atom_id res chain seq x y z
N MET A 1 2.89 -27.18 -8.08
CA MET A 1 2.53 -25.86 -8.64
C MET A 1 3.29 -24.80 -7.85
N ARG A 2 4.13 -23.97 -8.50
CA ARG A 2 4.85 -22.90 -7.81
C ARG A 2 3.83 -21.83 -7.46
N ILE A 3 3.72 -21.46 -6.18
CA ILE A 3 2.83 -20.37 -5.76
C ILE A 3 3.36 -19.08 -6.38
N SER A 4 2.51 -18.32 -7.07
CA SER A 4 2.93 -17.01 -7.63
C SER A 4 3.33 -16.07 -6.50
N GLY A 5 4.42 -15.35 -6.69
CA GLY A 5 4.76 -14.17 -5.91
C GLY A 5 3.65 -13.12 -6.02
N ALA A 6 3.49 -12.34 -4.94
CA ALA A 6 2.62 -11.17 -4.91
C ALA A 6 3.51 -9.93 -4.76
N HIS A 7 3.35 -8.97 -5.67
CA HIS A 7 4.25 -7.84 -5.81
C HIS A 7 3.45 -6.55 -5.83
N ILE A 8 3.82 -5.59 -4.99
CA ILE A 8 3.31 -4.23 -5.06
C ILE A 8 3.98 -3.54 -6.26
N ALA A 9 3.21 -3.35 -7.33
CA ALA A 9 3.67 -2.66 -8.54
C ALA A 9 3.51 -1.14 -8.41
N GLY A 10 2.44 -0.69 -7.77
CA GLY A 10 2.17 0.73 -7.59
C GLY A 10 1.46 1.03 -6.27
N VAL A 11 1.73 2.22 -5.74
CA VAL A 11 1.08 2.77 -4.55
C VAL A 11 0.67 4.22 -4.79
N GLY A 12 -0.47 4.61 -4.24
CA GLY A 12 -0.99 5.97 -4.34
C GLY A 12 -1.67 6.36 -3.05
N LEU A 13 -1.49 7.61 -2.65
CA LEU A 13 -2.25 8.15 -1.52
C LEU A 13 -2.79 9.54 -1.83
N SER A 14 -3.92 9.84 -1.21
CA SER A 14 -4.61 11.11 -1.31
C SER A 14 -5.14 11.53 0.04
N THR A 15 -4.98 12.81 0.32
CA THR A 15 -5.50 13.45 1.53
C THR A 15 -6.33 14.64 1.10
N GLY A 16 -7.45 14.89 1.76
CA GLY A 16 -8.20 16.12 1.55
C GLY A 16 -8.90 16.50 2.83
N GLY A 17 -8.98 17.81 3.09
CA GLY A 17 -9.74 18.34 4.23
C GLY A 17 -11.23 18.05 4.05
N ASN A 18 -11.91 18.83 3.20
CA ASN A 18 -13.35 18.71 2.95
C ASN A 18 -13.70 17.86 1.70
N ALA A 19 -12.71 17.23 1.06
CA ALA A 19 -12.95 16.40 -0.12
C ALA A 19 -13.70 15.11 0.30
N CYS A 20 -14.67 14.68 -0.51
CA CYS A 20 -15.42 13.47 -0.19
C CYS A 20 -14.55 12.21 -0.40
N HIS A 21 -14.82 11.14 0.36
CA HIS A 21 -14.04 9.89 0.26
C HIS A 21 -14.06 9.29 -1.14
N HIS A 22 -15.11 9.55 -1.92
CA HIS A 22 -15.21 9.11 -3.30
C HIS A 22 -14.08 9.70 -4.16
N ASP A 23 -13.90 11.03 -4.13
CA ASP A 23 -12.88 11.70 -4.93
C ASP A 23 -11.47 11.35 -4.46
N LEU A 24 -11.28 11.20 -3.14
CA LEU A 24 -10.00 10.78 -2.58
C LEU A 24 -9.65 9.34 -2.97
N ALA A 25 -10.62 8.43 -3.00
CA ALA A 25 -10.43 7.05 -3.44
C ALA A 25 -10.08 6.98 -4.93
N VAL A 26 -10.78 7.73 -5.79
CA VAL A 26 -10.46 7.84 -7.23
C VAL A 26 -9.06 8.42 -7.42
N SER A 27 -8.72 9.47 -6.68
CA SER A 27 -7.40 10.11 -6.73
C SER A 27 -6.29 9.16 -6.29
N ALA A 28 -6.47 8.42 -5.19
CA ALA A 28 -5.49 7.45 -4.71
C ALA A 28 -5.34 6.28 -5.72
N GLY A 29 -6.45 5.74 -6.21
CA GLY A 29 -6.46 4.66 -7.21
C GLY A 29 -5.77 5.05 -8.51
N THR A 30 -6.05 6.27 -9.02
CA THR A 30 -5.39 6.81 -10.21
C THR A 30 -3.87 6.86 -10.02
N LYS A 31 -3.40 7.40 -8.90
CA LYS A 31 -1.96 7.45 -8.60
C LYS A 31 -1.34 6.06 -8.51
N ALA A 32 -2.03 5.11 -7.88
CA ALA A 32 -1.49 3.74 -7.75
C ALA A 32 -1.40 3.03 -9.12
N LEU A 33 -2.37 3.23 -10.01
CA LEU A 33 -2.35 2.71 -11.38
C LEU A 33 -1.25 3.38 -12.24
N LEU A 34 -1.12 4.71 -12.16
CA LEU A 34 -0.01 5.44 -12.80
C LEU A 34 1.36 4.95 -12.31
N ASP A 35 1.53 4.78 -10.99
CA ASP A 35 2.77 4.27 -10.40
C ASP A 35 3.06 2.82 -10.81
N ALA A 36 2.01 2.01 -10.97
CA ALA A 36 2.12 0.65 -11.48
C ALA A 36 2.42 0.59 -12.98
N GLY A 37 2.20 1.68 -13.73
CA GLY A 37 2.22 1.64 -15.19
C GLY A 37 1.18 0.64 -15.73
N ALA A 38 0.00 0.59 -15.10
CA ALA A 38 -1.09 -0.31 -15.46
C ALA A 38 -2.38 0.49 -15.68
N THR A 39 -3.27 -0.06 -16.49
CA THR A 39 -4.62 0.47 -16.69
C THR A 39 -5.63 -0.38 -15.94
N TYR A 40 -6.86 0.11 -15.81
CA TYR A 40 -7.91 -0.67 -15.16
C TYR A 40 -8.32 -1.91 -15.97
N SER A 41 -8.00 -1.96 -17.27
CA SER A 41 -8.15 -3.18 -18.09
C SER A 41 -7.28 -4.34 -17.60
N ASP A 42 -6.16 -4.04 -16.93
CA ASP A 42 -5.29 -5.07 -16.36
C ASP A 42 -5.87 -5.68 -15.07
N VAL A 43 -6.72 -4.93 -14.37
CA VAL A 43 -7.21 -5.27 -13.03
C VAL A 43 -8.28 -6.36 -13.09
N ASN A 44 -8.00 -7.54 -12.52
CA ASN A 44 -8.94 -8.67 -12.51
C ASN A 44 -9.93 -8.60 -11.33
N THR A 45 -9.50 -8.04 -10.20
CA THR A 45 -10.33 -7.86 -9.00
C THR A 45 -9.97 -6.56 -8.32
N SER A 46 -10.99 -5.86 -7.83
CA SER A 46 -10.84 -4.67 -7.01
C SER A 46 -11.29 -4.93 -5.58
N ILE A 47 -10.63 -4.31 -4.61
CA ILE A 47 -10.99 -4.39 -3.20
C ILE A 47 -11.29 -2.99 -2.70
N ALA A 48 -12.52 -2.78 -2.25
CA ALA A 48 -12.99 -1.54 -1.64
C ALA A 48 -13.03 -1.74 -0.13
N CYS A 49 -12.12 -1.11 0.61
CA CYS A 49 -12.09 -1.31 2.05
C CYS A 49 -13.14 -0.46 2.78
N PHE A 50 -13.60 -0.95 3.92
CA PHE A 50 -14.31 -0.15 4.92
C PHE A 50 -13.58 -0.19 6.26
N LEU A 51 -13.66 0.91 7.01
CA LEU A 51 -13.11 1.08 8.34
C LEU A 51 -14.20 1.66 9.23
N ASP A 52 -14.75 0.83 10.13
CA ASP A 52 -15.94 1.16 10.94
C ASP A 52 -17.10 1.68 10.07
N ASN A 53 -17.47 2.95 10.22
CA ASN A 53 -18.52 3.61 9.45
C ASN A 53 -18.02 4.23 8.14
N LEU A 54 -16.71 4.30 7.92
CA LEU A 54 -16.10 4.81 6.69
C LEU A 54 -16.08 3.70 5.64
N ARG A 55 -16.45 4.03 4.41
CA ARG A 55 -16.49 3.07 3.29
C ARG A 55 -15.88 3.71 2.06
N VAL A 56 -15.05 2.96 1.35
CA VAL A 56 -14.72 3.29 -0.05
C VAL A 56 -15.93 2.90 -0.90
N PRO A 57 -16.64 3.85 -1.51
CA PRO A 57 -17.79 3.51 -2.34
C PRO A 57 -17.37 2.67 -3.54
N ARG A 58 -18.11 1.58 -3.83
CA ARG A 58 -17.86 0.76 -5.02
C ARG A 58 -17.95 1.56 -6.32
N SER A 59 -18.79 2.60 -6.35
CA SER A 59 -18.94 3.50 -7.51
C SER A 59 -17.66 4.24 -7.89
N CYS A 60 -16.67 4.34 -7.00
CA CYS A 60 -15.37 4.93 -7.34
C CYS A 60 -14.68 4.16 -8.47
N PHE A 61 -14.92 2.84 -8.55
CA PHE A 61 -14.29 1.98 -9.54
C PHE A 61 -14.92 2.11 -10.92
N ASP A 62 -16.19 2.53 -11.00
CA ASP A 62 -16.89 2.76 -12.27
C ASP A 62 -16.22 3.88 -13.08
N LEU A 63 -15.53 4.82 -12.40
CA LEU A 63 -14.74 5.87 -13.05
C LEU A 63 -13.47 5.32 -13.70
N PHE A 64 -12.96 4.17 -13.26
CA PHE A 64 -11.82 3.50 -13.87
C PHE A 64 -12.23 2.54 -14.99
N GLY A 65 -13.36 1.84 -14.87
CA GLY A 65 -13.80 0.85 -15.85
C GLY A 65 -15.17 0.28 -15.53
N MET A 66 -15.96 0.01 -16.58
CA MET A 66 -17.25 -0.67 -16.47
C MET A 66 -17.19 -2.12 -16.99
N ASN A 67 -15.99 -2.65 -17.22
CA ASN A 67 -15.70 -3.93 -17.88
C ASN A 67 -16.06 -5.17 -17.02
N GLY A 68 -16.84 -5.00 -15.96
CA GLY A 68 -17.28 -6.09 -15.08
C GLY A 68 -16.25 -6.58 -14.08
N THR A 69 -15.15 -5.84 -13.85
CA THR A 69 -14.17 -6.16 -12.80
C THR A 69 -14.87 -6.30 -11.45
N ALA A 70 -14.69 -7.45 -10.80
CA ALA A 70 -15.35 -7.72 -9.53
C ALA A 70 -14.79 -6.79 -8.44
N VAL A 71 -15.64 -5.97 -7.83
CA VAL A 71 -15.30 -5.19 -6.62
C VAL A 71 -15.78 -5.96 -5.39
N SER A 72 -14.89 -6.22 -4.43
CA SER A 72 -15.25 -6.84 -3.15
C SER A 72 -15.08 -5.84 -2.01
N GLU A 73 -16.09 -5.72 -1.16
CA GLU A 73 -15.99 -4.90 0.05
C GLU A 73 -15.37 -5.71 1.18
N VAL A 74 -14.28 -5.22 1.75
CA VAL A 74 -13.46 -5.95 2.72
C VAL A 74 -13.11 -5.04 3.90
N ASP A 75 -12.99 -5.62 5.09
CA ASP A 75 -12.50 -4.87 6.26
C ASP A 75 -11.08 -4.35 5.99
N ASN A 76 -10.82 -3.07 6.29
CA ASN A 76 -9.57 -2.37 5.99
C ASN A 76 -8.32 -3.09 6.56
N ARG A 77 -8.47 -3.78 7.70
CA ARG A 77 -7.39 -4.51 8.37
C ARG A 77 -6.97 -5.77 7.60
N SER A 78 -7.90 -6.31 6.80
CA SER A 78 -7.70 -7.55 6.04
C SER A 78 -7.61 -7.35 4.52
N GLY A 79 -7.95 -6.17 4.01
CA GLY A 79 -8.01 -5.87 2.56
C GLY A 79 -6.71 -6.17 1.81
N LEU A 80 -5.56 -5.74 2.35
CA LEU A 80 -4.26 -6.04 1.73
C LEU A 80 -3.94 -7.54 1.73
N LEU A 81 -4.29 -8.26 2.80
CA LEU A 81 -4.10 -9.71 2.87
C LEU A 81 -5.02 -10.43 1.87
N ALA A 82 -6.27 -9.98 1.72
CA ALA A 82 -7.20 -10.52 0.74
C ALA A 82 -6.69 -10.31 -0.70
N ALA A 83 -6.11 -9.14 -1.00
CA ALA A 83 -5.45 -8.86 -2.28
C ALA A 83 -4.28 -9.84 -2.55
N VAL A 84 -3.42 -10.03 -1.55
CA VAL A 84 -2.30 -10.98 -1.62
C VAL A 84 -2.78 -12.42 -1.83
N GLN A 85 -3.85 -12.83 -1.16
CA GLN A 85 -4.43 -14.16 -1.30
C GLN A 85 -5.03 -14.37 -2.69
N SER A 86 -5.69 -13.36 -3.27
CA SER A 86 -6.22 -13.42 -4.64
C SER A 86 -5.09 -13.66 -5.67
N ILE A 87 -3.95 -12.98 -5.53
CA ILE A 87 -2.77 -13.22 -6.38
C ILE A 87 -2.16 -14.60 -6.13
N ARG A 88 -1.86 -14.96 -4.87
CA ARG A 88 -1.16 -16.21 -4.53
C ARG A 88 -1.98 -17.46 -4.86
N SER A 89 -3.31 -17.36 -4.83
CA SER A 89 -4.21 -18.46 -5.24
C SER A 89 -4.32 -18.61 -6.77
N GLY A 90 -3.80 -17.66 -7.55
CA GLY A 90 -3.93 -17.63 -9.01
C GLY A 90 -5.30 -17.16 -9.50
N GLN A 91 -6.16 -16.64 -8.63
CA GLN A 91 -7.45 -16.08 -9.01
C GLN A 91 -7.32 -14.74 -9.76
N SER A 92 -6.26 -13.98 -9.45
CA SER A 92 -5.96 -12.70 -10.09
C SER A 92 -4.48 -12.60 -10.48
N ASN A 93 -4.20 -11.85 -11.54
CA ASN A 93 -2.85 -11.42 -11.91
C ASN A 93 -2.58 -9.94 -11.57
N CYS A 94 -3.63 -9.12 -11.45
CA CYS A 94 -3.55 -7.74 -11.01
C CYS A 94 -4.78 -7.39 -10.16
N VAL A 95 -4.54 -6.79 -8.99
CA VAL A 95 -5.56 -6.37 -8.02
C VAL A 95 -5.34 -4.91 -7.63
N LEU A 96 -6.41 -4.11 -7.68
CA LEU A 96 -6.42 -2.75 -7.13
C LEU A 96 -7.16 -2.77 -5.79
N ALA A 97 -6.44 -2.54 -4.70
CA ALA A 97 -7.04 -2.40 -3.37
C ALA A 97 -7.02 -0.93 -2.94
N VAL A 98 -8.15 -0.40 -2.46
CA VAL A 98 -8.28 0.97 -1.96
C VAL A 98 -8.81 0.92 -0.54
N GLY A 99 -8.13 1.60 0.38
CA GLY A 99 -8.53 1.67 1.78
C GLY A 99 -8.08 2.92 2.48
N PHE A 100 -8.26 2.94 3.79
CA PHE A 100 -8.04 4.11 4.63
C PHE A 100 -6.72 3.98 5.37
N ASP A 101 -6.02 5.09 5.56
CA ASP A 101 -5.04 5.23 6.62
C ASP A 101 -5.35 6.42 7.53
N GLN A 102 -5.75 6.15 8.77
CA GLN A 102 -6.18 7.19 9.70
C GLN A 102 -5.63 6.92 11.10
N ALA A 103 -5.32 8.00 11.81
CA ALA A 103 -5.18 8.00 13.27
C ALA A 103 -6.53 8.38 13.88
N PHE A 104 -7.02 7.58 14.82
CA PHE A 104 -8.22 7.93 15.58
C PHE A 104 -7.82 8.83 16.76
N GLU A 105 -7.98 10.14 16.62
CA GLU A 105 -8.08 11.08 17.76
C GLU A 105 -9.53 11.55 17.88
N GLU A 106 -10.04 11.62 19.11
CA GLU A 106 -11.48 11.84 19.38
C GLU A 106 -11.98 13.27 19.11
N GLU A 107 -11.14 14.31 19.02
CA GLU A 107 -11.64 15.68 18.86
C GLU A 107 -10.66 16.55 18.08
N THR A 108 -10.77 16.55 16.74
CA THR A 108 -10.58 17.66 15.77
C THR A 108 -10.32 17.07 14.39
N THR A 109 -11.27 17.27 13.45
CA THR A 109 -11.21 16.94 12.01
C THR A 109 -10.05 16.04 11.58
N SER A 110 -10.15 14.74 11.85
CA SER A 110 -9.11 13.78 11.48
C SER A 110 -8.95 13.79 9.96
N GLN A 111 -7.76 14.18 9.48
CA GLN A 111 -7.43 14.12 8.07
C GLN A 111 -7.48 12.66 7.61
N VAL A 112 -8.47 12.33 6.79
CA VAL A 112 -8.62 10.98 6.24
C VAL A 112 -7.64 10.83 5.07
N VAL A 113 -6.75 9.83 5.15
CA VAL A 113 -5.89 9.45 4.03
C VAL A 113 -6.51 8.25 3.35
N LEU A 114 -6.73 8.34 2.04
CA LEU A 114 -7.07 7.18 1.21
C LEU A 114 -5.80 6.69 0.56
N VAL A 115 -5.59 5.37 0.62
CA VAL A 115 -4.43 4.69 0.06
C VAL A 115 -4.91 3.63 -0.90
N ALA A 116 -4.29 3.58 -2.08
CA ALA A 116 -4.49 2.55 -3.06
C ALA A 116 -3.19 1.79 -3.32
N VAL A 117 -3.31 0.49 -3.52
CA VAL A 117 -2.19 -0.43 -3.76
C VAL A 117 -2.55 -1.33 -4.94
N VAL A 118 -1.67 -1.36 -5.94
CA VAL A 118 -1.75 -2.30 -7.06
C VAL A 118 -0.84 -3.48 -6.78
N ILE A 119 -1.42 -4.67 -6.62
CA ILE A 119 -0.68 -5.92 -6.40
C ILE A 119 -0.78 -6.77 -7.65
N VAL A 120 0.35 -7.30 -8.10
CA VAL A 120 0.47 -8.09 -9.32
C VAL A 120 1.17 -9.42 -9.08
N SER A 121 0.95 -10.37 -10.00
CA SER A 121 1.57 -11.70 -10.00
C SER A 121 2.95 -11.70 -10.68
N ASP A 122 3.69 -12.81 -10.54
CA ASP A 122 4.93 -13.04 -11.30
C ASP A 122 4.66 -13.03 -12.82
N LEU A 123 3.50 -13.51 -13.24
CA LEU A 123 3.09 -13.54 -14.65
C LEU A 123 2.97 -12.12 -15.19
N PHE A 124 2.31 -11.23 -14.45
CA PHE A 124 2.19 -9.82 -14.82
C PHE A 124 3.56 -9.12 -14.89
N LEU A 125 4.46 -9.37 -13.93
CA LEU A 125 5.83 -8.82 -13.99
C LEU A 125 6.66 -9.39 -15.14
N THR A 126 6.34 -10.57 -15.64
CA THR A 126 7.01 -11.16 -16.80
C THR A 126 6.68 -10.39 -18.08
N SER A 127 5.42 -9.96 -18.25
CA SER A 127 5.02 -9.09 -19.37
C SER A 127 5.42 -7.62 -19.15
N HIS A 128 5.65 -7.20 -17.90
CA HIS A 128 6.05 -5.84 -17.52
C HIS A 128 7.43 -5.83 -16.86
N ALA A 129 8.43 -6.38 -17.53
CA ALA A 129 9.77 -6.58 -16.97
C ALA A 129 10.45 -5.29 -16.46
N TYR A 130 10.07 -4.14 -17.01
CA TYR A 130 10.56 -2.82 -16.57
C TYR A 130 10.13 -2.45 -15.15
N LEU A 131 9.10 -3.08 -14.59
CA LEU A 131 8.65 -2.85 -13.22
C LEU A 131 9.44 -3.64 -12.19
N ARG A 132 10.17 -4.69 -12.59
CA ARG A 132 10.72 -5.69 -11.68
C ARG A 132 11.71 -5.13 -10.64
N ASP A 133 12.50 -4.13 -11.01
CA ASP A 133 13.45 -3.48 -10.11
C ASP A 133 12.78 -2.52 -9.12
N SER A 134 11.63 -1.97 -9.49
CA SER A 134 10.82 -1.06 -8.66
C SER A 134 9.73 -1.76 -7.82
N ALA A 135 9.29 -2.94 -8.24
CA ALA A 135 8.20 -3.66 -7.60
C ALA A 135 8.66 -4.25 -6.27
N VAL A 136 7.79 -4.27 -5.27
CA VAL A 136 8.10 -4.78 -3.93
C VAL A 136 7.38 -6.10 -3.70
N CYS A 137 8.14 -7.18 -3.51
CA CYS A 137 7.62 -8.50 -3.23
C CYS A 137 7.15 -8.59 -1.77
N ILE A 138 5.93 -9.10 -1.58
CA ILE A 138 5.40 -9.50 -0.27
C ILE A 138 5.80 -10.97 -0.06
N ARG A 139 6.89 -11.19 0.68
CA ARG A 139 7.45 -12.53 0.96
C ARG A 139 6.69 -13.27 2.05
N GLY A 140 6.15 -12.54 3.02
CA GLY A 140 5.34 -13.07 4.10
C GLY A 140 4.18 -12.14 4.40
N ALA A 141 2.99 -12.71 4.64
CA ALA A 141 1.81 -11.95 4.99
C ALA A 141 0.97 -12.75 5.98
N SER A 142 0.65 -12.17 7.13
CA SER A 142 -0.19 -12.80 8.13
C SER A 142 -1.15 -11.80 8.76
N LEU A 143 -2.27 -12.32 9.25
CA LEU A 143 -3.22 -11.59 10.09
C LEU A 143 -3.62 -12.52 11.23
N THR A 144 -3.54 -12.03 12.45
CA THR A 144 -4.01 -12.72 13.63
C THR A 144 -5.01 -11.86 14.35
N ASN A 145 -6.12 -12.44 14.79
CA ASN A 145 -7.01 -11.75 15.71
C ASN A 145 -6.53 -11.94 17.15
N ARG A 146 -7.11 -11.14 18.03
CA ARG A 146 -6.95 -11.25 19.47
C ARG A 146 -7.18 -12.68 19.94
N VAL A 147 -6.21 -13.21 20.68
CA VAL A 147 -6.31 -14.54 21.30
C VAL A 147 -6.95 -14.36 22.69
N TYR A 148 -8.10 -14.99 22.90
CA TYR A 148 -8.71 -15.06 24.22
C TYR A 148 -8.03 -16.17 25.02
N SER A 149 -7.21 -15.80 26.00
CA SER A 149 -6.73 -16.74 27.00
C SER A 149 -7.87 -17.09 27.97
N ARG A 150 -7.91 -18.35 28.44
CA ARG A 150 -8.79 -18.76 29.54
C ARG A 150 -8.31 -18.25 30.90
N SER A 151 -7.13 -17.63 30.98
CA SER A 151 -6.62 -16.99 32.20
C SER A 151 -7.30 -15.65 32.46
N SER A 152 -7.45 -15.29 33.74
CA SER A 152 -8.08 -14.05 34.22
C SER A 152 -7.33 -12.74 33.89
N SER A 153 -6.26 -12.81 33.10
CA SER A 153 -5.34 -11.72 32.80
C SER A 153 -5.76 -10.82 31.62
N GLY A 154 -6.96 -10.99 31.07
CA GLY A 154 -7.45 -10.19 29.94
C GLY A 154 -6.77 -10.56 28.60
N PRO A 155 -6.97 -9.75 27.55
CA PRO A 155 -6.39 -10.00 26.23
C PRO A 155 -4.87 -9.95 26.18
N ASP A 156 -4.27 -11.03 25.68
CA ASP A 156 -2.83 -11.11 25.45
C ASP A 156 -2.47 -10.54 24.07
N HIS A 157 -2.29 -9.22 24.03
CA HIS A 157 -1.86 -8.49 22.84
C HIS A 157 -0.45 -8.88 22.39
N GLN A 158 0.41 -9.26 23.33
CA GLN A 158 1.77 -9.67 23.01
C GLN A 158 1.78 -10.96 22.21
N HIS A 159 0.94 -11.93 22.58
CA HIS A 159 0.86 -13.20 21.89
C HIS A 159 0.33 -13.10 20.45
N SER A 160 -0.68 -12.25 20.18
CA SER A 160 -1.16 -12.03 18.80
C SER A 160 -0.07 -11.41 17.93
N ILE A 161 0.63 -10.40 18.44
CA ILE A 161 1.73 -9.73 17.74
C ILE A 161 2.86 -10.71 17.38
N THR A 162 3.38 -11.42 18.38
CA THR A 162 4.44 -12.44 18.17
C THR A 162 4.00 -13.48 17.15
N ARG A 163 2.76 -13.98 17.24
CA ARG A 163 2.26 -15.01 16.33
C ARG A 163 2.12 -14.51 14.89
N ALA A 164 1.63 -13.28 14.70
CA ALA A 164 1.55 -12.67 13.37
C ALA A 164 2.93 -12.54 12.74
N VAL A 165 3.87 -11.95 13.46
CA VAL A 165 5.25 -11.74 12.99
C VAL A 165 5.95 -13.07 12.70
N GLN A 166 5.89 -14.04 13.60
CA GLN A 166 6.47 -15.37 13.37
C GLN A 166 5.86 -16.08 12.16
N ALA A 167 4.55 -15.97 11.95
CA ALA A 167 3.90 -16.55 10.78
C ALA A 167 4.36 -15.87 9.48
N ALA A 168 4.51 -14.56 9.47
CA ALA A 168 4.99 -13.81 8.29
C ALA A 168 6.46 -14.15 7.99
N LEU A 169 7.34 -14.20 8.99
CA LEU A 169 8.74 -14.61 8.84
C LEU A 169 8.88 -16.05 8.35
N ARG A 170 8.08 -16.98 8.91
CA ARG A 170 8.06 -18.38 8.46
C ARG A 170 7.65 -18.50 6.99
N GLN A 171 6.62 -17.75 6.55
CA GLN A 171 6.25 -17.71 5.13
C GLN A 171 7.38 -17.14 4.26
N ALA A 172 8.07 -16.11 4.75
CA ALA A 172 9.20 -15.50 4.05
C ALA A 172 10.46 -16.38 4.04
N GLN A 173 10.52 -17.41 4.91
CA GLN A 173 11.71 -18.23 5.16
C GLN A 173 12.90 -17.36 5.59
N LEU A 174 12.65 -16.44 6.52
CA LEU A 174 13.66 -15.53 7.06
C LEU A 174 13.69 -15.62 8.58
N GLU A 175 14.89 -15.46 9.12
CA GLU A 175 15.10 -15.25 10.54
C GLU A 175 14.94 -13.77 10.90
N ARG A 176 14.71 -13.50 12.19
CA ARG A 176 14.50 -12.13 12.70
C ARG A 176 15.71 -11.21 12.46
N THR A 177 16.91 -11.78 12.51
CA THR A 177 18.19 -11.08 12.27
C THR A 177 18.37 -10.63 10.82
N GLU A 178 17.57 -11.17 9.89
CA GLU A 178 17.60 -10.81 8.48
C GLU A 178 16.70 -9.62 8.14
N ILE A 179 15.97 -9.06 9.11
CA ILE A 179 15.17 -7.85 8.96
C ILE A 179 16.04 -6.64 9.31
N GLN A 180 16.06 -5.60 8.46
CA GLN A 180 16.80 -4.36 8.71
C GLN A 180 15.91 -3.18 9.07
N VAL A 181 14.63 -3.23 8.69
CA VAL A 181 13.64 -2.20 9.00
C VAL A 181 12.44 -2.86 9.63
N LEU A 182 12.11 -2.44 10.85
CA LEU A 182 10.90 -2.83 11.55
C LEU A 182 10.04 -1.59 11.71
N GLU A 183 8.92 -1.55 11.02
CA GLU A 183 7.90 -0.51 11.20
C GLU A 183 6.73 -1.08 11.99
N VAL A 184 6.42 -0.43 13.11
CA VAL A 184 5.32 -0.84 13.99
C VAL A 184 4.28 0.26 14.02
N ARG A 185 3.05 -0.06 13.62
CA ARG A 185 1.90 0.84 13.65
C ARG A 185 0.94 0.36 14.71
N SER A 186 0.59 1.24 15.63
CA SER A 186 -0.34 0.93 16.70
C SER A 186 -0.93 2.22 17.26
N ARG A 187 -2.20 2.17 17.68
CA ARG A 187 -2.80 3.23 18.51
C ARG A 187 -2.15 3.30 19.88
N SER A 188 -1.69 2.15 20.41
CA SER A 188 -0.91 2.04 21.64
C SER A 188 0.52 1.60 21.31
N ALA A 189 1.35 2.58 20.92
CA ALA A 189 2.74 2.33 20.51
C ALA A 189 3.56 1.63 21.62
N GLY A 190 3.23 1.85 22.89
CA GLY A 190 3.89 1.22 24.04
C GLY A 190 3.78 -0.30 24.06
N ILE A 191 2.57 -0.84 23.88
CA ILE A 191 2.31 -2.30 23.91
C ILE A 191 3.01 -2.99 22.74
N ALA A 192 2.89 -2.42 21.54
CA ALA A 192 3.48 -3.01 20.35
C ALA A 192 5.01 -2.98 20.37
N ARG A 193 5.60 -1.87 20.84
CA ARG A 193 7.06 -1.76 21.03
C ARG A 193 7.55 -2.73 22.10
N GLN A 194 6.83 -2.89 23.22
CA GLN A 194 7.20 -3.82 24.28
C GLN A 194 7.10 -5.29 23.84
N ALA A 195 6.06 -5.65 23.07
CA ALA A 195 5.90 -7.01 22.55
C ALA A 195 7.07 -7.41 21.64
N LEU A 196 7.63 -6.45 20.90
CA LEU A 196 8.70 -6.67 19.93
C LEU A 196 10.11 -6.38 20.50
N SER A 197 10.23 -5.69 21.63
CA SER A 197 11.52 -5.30 22.23
C SER A 197 12.38 -6.45 22.75
N GLY A 198 11.85 -7.68 22.77
CA GLY A 198 12.62 -8.90 23.03
C GLY A 198 12.72 -9.84 21.83
N GLU A 199 12.12 -9.47 20.69
CA GLU A 199 12.13 -10.30 19.47
C GLU A 199 13.16 -9.83 18.44
N PHE A 200 13.45 -8.53 18.39
CA PHE A 200 14.37 -7.92 17.43
C PHE A 200 15.45 -7.10 18.15
N ASP A 201 16.70 -7.21 17.69
CA ASP A 201 17.86 -6.52 18.27
C ASP A 201 17.95 -5.03 17.91
N PHE A 202 16.99 -4.50 17.13
CA PHE A 202 16.99 -3.12 16.66
C PHE A 202 15.68 -2.40 16.98
N THR A 203 15.78 -1.10 17.20
CA THR A 203 14.66 -0.24 17.53
C THR A 203 13.73 -0.08 16.32
N PRO A 204 12.39 -0.16 16.50
CA PRO A 204 11.44 0.15 15.45
C PRO A 204 11.73 1.53 14.85
N ARG A 205 11.73 1.59 13.53
CA ARG A 205 12.09 2.80 12.78
C ARG A 205 10.85 3.66 12.59
N GLU A 206 10.99 4.95 12.87
CA GLU A 206 9.96 5.93 12.53
C GLU A 206 9.95 6.21 11.01
N PRO A 207 8.80 6.53 10.42
CA PRO A 207 8.74 6.90 9.01
C PRO A 207 9.64 8.13 8.76
N PRO A 208 10.12 8.32 7.52
CA PRO A 208 10.83 9.54 7.13
C PRO A 208 10.04 10.79 7.56
N SER A 209 10.72 11.79 8.12
CA SER A 209 10.07 12.98 8.74
C SER A 209 9.06 13.67 7.82
N LYS A 210 9.36 13.74 6.52
CA LYS A 210 8.47 14.31 5.50
C LYS A 210 7.13 13.56 5.34
N LEU A 211 7.11 12.27 5.66
CA LEU A 211 5.93 11.41 5.53
C LEU A 211 5.14 11.29 6.82
N VAL A 212 5.69 11.70 7.96
CA VAL A 212 5.03 11.65 9.28
C VAL A 212 3.60 12.20 9.24
N PRO A 213 3.28 13.33 8.59
CA PRO A 213 1.92 13.87 8.55
C PRO A 213 0.90 12.99 7.80
N LEU A 214 1.39 12.08 6.96
CA LEU A 214 0.56 11.27 6.06
C LEU A 214 0.31 9.86 6.60
N VAL A 215 0.99 9.45 7.67
CA VAL A 215 0.87 8.06 8.15
C VAL A 215 -0.05 7.93 9.34
N GLY A 216 -1.07 7.08 9.16
CA GLY A 216 -2.05 6.74 10.19
C GLY A 216 -1.65 5.51 11.02
N THR A 217 -2.62 5.04 11.80
CA THR A 217 -2.46 3.87 12.68
C THR A 217 -2.85 2.55 12.02
N THR A 218 -3.49 2.58 10.85
CA THR A 218 -3.91 1.36 10.13
C THR A 218 -2.84 0.85 9.15
N GLY A 219 -1.79 1.64 8.91
CA GLY A 219 -0.52 1.22 8.35
C GLY A 219 -0.40 1.26 6.82
N LEU A 220 -1.47 1.58 6.07
CA LEU A 220 -1.40 1.58 4.60
C LEU A 220 -0.50 2.70 4.02
N ALA A 221 -0.46 3.91 4.61
CA ALA A 221 0.48 4.94 4.16
C ALA A 221 1.91 4.63 4.65
N GLY A 222 2.04 3.95 5.79
CA GLY A 222 3.31 3.37 6.24
C GLY A 222 3.87 2.34 5.25
N LEU A 223 3.00 1.50 4.69
CA LEU A 223 3.36 0.57 3.63
C LEU A 223 3.90 1.31 2.40
N CYS A 224 3.25 2.42 2.01
CA CYS A 224 3.73 3.29 0.93
C CYS A 224 5.14 3.83 1.23
N ALA A 225 5.39 4.26 2.47
CA ALA A 225 6.70 4.74 2.89
C ALA A 225 7.78 3.66 2.76
N ILE A 226 7.49 2.41 3.13
CA ILE A 226 8.42 1.28 2.95
C ILE A 226 8.67 1.01 1.46
N VAL A 227 7.62 1.05 0.62
CA VAL A 227 7.76 0.88 -0.83
C VAL A 227 8.67 1.96 -1.42
N TRP A 228 8.43 3.22 -1.07
CA TRP A 228 9.27 4.33 -1.51
C TRP A 228 10.70 4.25 -0.98
N GLN A 229 10.90 3.77 0.24
CA GLN A 229 12.22 3.54 0.79
C GLN A 229 12.98 2.45 0.04
N LEU A 230 12.34 1.32 -0.27
CA LEU A 230 12.95 0.24 -1.07
C LEU A 230 13.29 0.71 -2.49
N ARG A 231 12.51 1.63 -3.04
CA ARG A 231 12.79 2.30 -4.33
C ARG A 231 13.80 3.44 -4.23
N GLY A 232 14.28 3.80 -3.03
CA GLY A 232 15.22 4.91 -2.82
C GLY A 232 14.61 6.31 -2.92
N TRP A 233 13.29 6.44 -3.08
CA TRP A 233 12.59 7.71 -3.29
C TRP A 233 12.62 8.62 -2.04
N THR A 234 12.86 8.05 -0.86
CA THR A 234 12.96 8.76 0.42
C THR A 234 14.35 9.38 0.68
N GLY A 235 15.29 9.24 -0.25
CA GLY A 235 16.71 9.57 -0.02
C GLY A 235 17.54 8.34 0.37
N ASP A 236 18.85 8.53 0.49
CA ASP A 236 19.79 7.44 0.79
C ASP A 236 19.51 6.83 2.18
N PRO A 237 19.34 5.50 2.29
CA PRO A 237 19.15 4.87 3.57
C PRO A 237 20.46 4.89 4.38
N PRO A 238 20.38 4.97 5.72
CA PRO A 238 21.57 5.00 6.59
C PRO A 238 22.35 3.69 6.60
N ALA A 239 21.74 2.60 6.12
CA ALA A 239 22.34 1.28 6.02
C ALA A 239 21.75 0.53 4.83
N ARG A 240 22.40 -0.58 4.44
CA ARG A 240 21.90 -1.48 3.41
C ARG A 240 20.61 -2.16 3.88
N ILE A 241 19.49 -1.86 3.21
CA ILE A 241 18.17 -2.45 3.51
C ILE A 241 17.85 -3.50 2.47
N VAL A 242 17.52 -4.72 2.91
CA VAL A 242 17.07 -5.81 2.01
C VAL A 242 15.66 -6.25 2.39
N ASN A 243 15.43 -6.56 3.66
CA ASN A 243 14.13 -6.99 4.15
C ASN A 243 13.56 -5.99 5.16
N CYS A 244 12.30 -5.63 4.95
CA CYS A 244 11.50 -4.80 5.84
C CYS A 244 10.37 -5.64 6.42
N LEU A 245 10.02 -5.40 7.67
CA LEU A 245 8.85 -5.96 8.34
C LEU A 245 7.95 -4.81 8.77
N GLN A 246 6.71 -4.81 8.32
CA GLN A 246 5.67 -3.94 8.86
C GLN A 246 4.74 -4.77 9.75
N ALA A 247 4.49 -4.32 10.97
CA ALA A 247 3.50 -4.88 11.88
C ALA A 247 2.48 -3.80 12.26
N THR A 248 1.21 -4.04 11.99
CA THR A 248 0.11 -3.13 12.35
C THR A 248 -0.74 -3.80 13.41
N VAL A 249 -0.83 -3.16 14.57
CA VAL A 249 -1.59 -3.60 15.74
C VAL A 249 -2.77 -2.67 15.92
N ASP A 250 -3.97 -3.24 15.82
CA ASP A 250 -5.21 -2.53 16.03
C ASP A 250 -5.58 -2.44 17.53
N SER A 251 -6.47 -1.51 17.89
CA SER A 251 -7.00 -1.37 19.25
C SER A 251 -7.70 -2.63 19.76
N ASP A 252 -8.28 -3.45 18.89
CA ASP A 252 -8.92 -4.70 19.28
C ASP A 252 -7.92 -5.85 19.53
N GLY A 253 -6.62 -5.61 19.29
CA GLY A 253 -5.54 -6.58 19.43
C GLY A 253 -5.36 -7.49 18.21
N ALA A 254 -6.06 -7.21 17.11
CA ALA A 254 -5.74 -7.81 15.82
C ALA A 254 -4.39 -7.28 15.32
N THR A 255 -3.59 -8.14 14.70
CA THR A 255 -2.26 -7.79 14.19
C THR A 255 -2.06 -8.32 12.79
N SER A 256 -1.73 -7.44 11.85
CA SER A 256 -1.25 -7.81 10.53
C SER A 256 0.27 -7.64 10.45
N ALA A 257 0.95 -8.54 9.74
CA ALA A 257 2.38 -8.50 9.55
C ALA A 257 2.76 -8.80 8.09
N PHE A 258 3.59 -7.94 7.50
CA PHE A 258 4.04 -8.04 6.11
C PHE A 258 5.56 -7.97 6.02
N VAL A 259 6.17 -8.96 5.40
CA VAL A 259 7.61 -8.99 5.07
C VAL A 259 7.80 -8.57 3.62
N LEU A 260 8.51 -7.47 3.41
CA LEU A 260 8.64 -6.75 2.16
C LEU A 260 10.10 -6.69 1.74
N ARG A 261 10.36 -6.88 0.45
CA ARG A 261 11.67 -6.65 -0.18
C ARG A 261 11.48 -6.32 -1.65
N ARG A 262 12.52 -5.88 -2.34
CA ARG A 262 12.45 -5.69 -3.80
C ARG A 262 12.25 -7.03 -4.53
N SER A 263 11.54 -6.98 -5.65
CA SER A 263 11.20 -8.16 -6.46
C SER A 263 12.35 -8.68 -7.33
N ASP A 264 13.40 -7.89 -7.48
CA ASP A 264 14.67 -8.29 -8.10
C ASP A 264 15.70 -8.81 -7.09
N ASP A 265 15.29 -8.97 -5.82
CA ASP A 265 16.11 -9.46 -4.71
C ASP A 265 17.34 -8.62 -4.39
N LYS A 266 17.42 -7.40 -4.92
CA LYS A 266 18.47 -6.44 -4.62
C LYS A 266 18.13 -5.63 -3.36
N PRO A 267 19.14 -5.00 -2.72
CA PRO A 267 18.91 -4.02 -1.68
C PRO A 267 18.14 -2.80 -2.17
N ALA A 268 17.61 -2.01 -1.25
CA ALA A 268 17.00 -0.71 -1.55
C ALA A 268 17.91 0.15 -2.45
N GLN A 269 17.31 0.87 -3.41
CA GLN A 269 18.07 1.74 -4.32
C GLN A 269 18.69 2.90 -3.54
N ALA A 270 19.94 3.24 -3.89
CA ALA A 270 20.53 4.48 -3.42
C ALA A 270 19.90 5.65 -4.20
N TRP A 271 19.58 6.74 -3.51
CA TRP A 271 19.04 7.95 -4.13
C TRP A 271 19.99 8.51 -5.18
N SER A 272 21.29 8.44 -4.92
CA SER A 272 22.32 8.86 -5.88
C SER A 272 22.25 8.14 -7.23
N GLU A 273 21.79 6.89 -7.27
CA GLU A 273 21.65 6.08 -8.49
C GLU A 273 20.38 6.41 -9.27
N ILE A 274 19.29 6.81 -8.60
CA ILE A 274 17.96 6.91 -9.20
C ILE A 274 17.43 8.33 -9.39
N LYS A 275 17.98 9.34 -8.69
CA LYS A 275 17.46 10.72 -8.63
C LYS A 275 17.22 11.40 -10.00
N ASN A 276 17.95 10.97 -11.04
CA ASN A 276 17.87 11.53 -12.39
C ASN A 276 17.29 10.54 -13.42
N LEU A 277 16.94 9.32 -12.99
CA LEU A 277 16.57 8.23 -13.90
C LEU A 277 15.16 7.70 -13.63
N ARG A 278 14.84 7.38 -12.36
CA ARG A 278 13.68 6.53 -11.98
C ARG A 278 13.05 6.90 -10.63
N ASP A 279 13.03 8.18 -10.27
CA ASP A 279 12.26 8.61 -9.10
C ASP A 279 10.76 8.70 -9.42
N GLY A 280 9.93 9.04 -8.42
CA GLY A 280 8.48 9.13 -8.61
C GLY A 280 8.05 10.09 -9.73
N ARG A 281 8.90 11.05 -10.14
CA ARG A 281 8.56 12.00 -11.22
C ARG A 281 8.38 11.32 -12.55
N GLU A 282 9.14 10.24 -12.81
CA GLU A 282 9.01 9.48 -14.04
C GLU A 282 7.60 8.90 -14.23
N ARG A 283 6.93 8.55 -13.12
CA ARG A 283 5.66 7.82 -13.09
C ARG A 283 4.45 8.69 -12.74
N LEU A 284 4.67 9.70 -11.89
CA LEU A 284 3.60 10.49 -11.29
C LEU A 284 3.71 11.98 -11.58
N ALA A 285 4.79 12.43 -12.25
CA ALA A 285 5.21 13.83 -12.41
C ALA A 285 5.76 14.50 -11.13
N TYR A 286 5.73 13.82 -9.99
CA TYR A 286 6.26 14.29 -8.72
C TYR A 286 6.80 13.12 -7.89
N ASN A 287 7.66 13.40 -6.92
CA ASN A 287 8.09 12.39 -5.95
C ASN A 287 7.14 12.39 -4.73
N PRO A 288 6.28 11.38 -4.54
CA PRO A 288 5.36 11.33 -3.40
C PRO A 288 6.08 11.13 -2.06
N ALA A 289 7.31 10.62 -2.08
CA ALA A 289 8.12 10.45 -0.87
C ALA A 289 8.61 11.77 -0.25
N ASP A 290 8.48 12.89 -0.97
CA ASP A 290 8.79 14.23 -0.46
C ASP A 290 7.72 14.81 0.48
N GLY A 291 6.64 14.06 0.75
CA GLY A 291 5.53 14.50 1.61
C GLY A 291 4.50 15.38 0.90
N ASN A 292 4.72 15.69 -0.38
CA ASN A 292 3.76 16.43 -1.20
C ASN A 292 2.71 15.47 -1.78
N VAL A 293 1.44 15.76 -1.55
CA VAL A 293 0.32 15.03 -2.17
C VAL A 293 -0.23 15.87 -3.31
N ARG A 294 0.04 15.46 -4.55
CA ARG A 294 -0.46 16.15 -5.76
C ARG A 294 -1.92 15.77 -6.02
N ASP A 295 -2.74 16.71 -6.46
CA ASP A 295 -4.05 16.40 -7.02
C ASP A 295 -3.93 15.75 -8.41
N ILE A 296 -4.85 14.85 -8.74
CA ILE A 296 -4.92 14.27 -10.08
C ILE A 296 -5.53 15.28 -11.06
N SER A 297 -5.14 15.19 -12.32
CA SER A 297 -5.76 15.88 -13.44
C SER A 297 -6.72 14.96 -14.18
N HIS A 298 -7.50 15.52 -15.08
CA HIS A 298 -8.36 14.75 -15.98
C HIS A 298 -7.55 13.82 -16.89
N GLU A 299 -6.39 14.27 -17.37
CA GLU A 299 -5.46 13.46 -18.17
C GLU A 299 -4.93 12.25 -17.39
N ASP A 300 -4.60 12.43 -16.10
CA ASP A 300 -4.16 11.35 -15.23
C ASP A 300 -5.23 10.26 -15.11
N LEU A 301 -6.49 10.64 -14.87
CA LEU A 301 -7.61 9.70 -14.75
C LEU A 301 -7.90 8.98 -16.07
N LEU A 302 -7.90 9.70 -17.20
CA LEU A 302 -8.15 9.11 -18.50
C LEU A 302 -7.09 8.07 -18.88
N ALA A 303 -5.84 8.26 -18.50
CA ALA A 303 -4.77 7.37 -18.91
C ALA A 303 -4.79 6.01 -18.19
N VAL A 304 -5.37 5.95 -16.98
CA VAL A 304 -5.48 4.71 -16.21
C VAL A 304 -6.81 3.98 -16.40
N ARG A 305 -7.75 4.58 -17.14
CA ARG A 305 -9.05 3.98 -17.43
C ARG A 305 -8.89 2.71 -18.26
N ALA A 306 -9.88 1.83 -18.15
CA ALA A 306 -10.00 0.68 -19.03
C ALA A 306 -10.16 1.13 -20.49
N GLN A 307 -9.65 0.34 -21.43
CA GLN A 307 -9.58 0.66 -22.86
C GLN A 307 -10.94 0.59 -23.61
N GLU A 308 -12.08 0.73 -22.93
CA GLU A 308 -13.43 0.70 -23.53
C GLU A 308 -14.10 2.09 -23.54
N GLU A 309 -15.13 2.26 -24.38
CA GLU A 309 -15.78 3.55 -24.65
C GLU A 309 -16.47 4.14 -23.42
N PHE A 310 -15.90 5.21 -22.88
CA PHE A 310 -16.57 6.08 -21.92
C PHE A 310 -17.14 7.32 -22.59
N THR A 311 -18.27 7.82 -22.09
CA THR A 311 -18.77 9.14 -22.48
C THR A 311 -17.92 10.24 -21.82
N GLN A 312 -17.74 11.37 -22.52
CA GLN A 312 -16.91 12.50 -22.04
C GLN A 312 -17.42 13.17 -20.74
N ASP A 313 -18.60 12.80 -20.25
CA ASP A 313 -19.25 13.50 -19.13
C ASP A 313 -18.86 12.95 -17.74
N ASP A 314 -18.42 11.70 -17.62
CA ASP A 314 -18.19 11.07 -16.30
C ASP A 314 -17.11 11.77 -15.48
N ALA A 315 -16.03 12.21 -16.12
CA ALA A 315 -14.91 12.86 -15.45
C ALA A 315 -15.16 14.35 -15.13
N LYS A 316 -16.21 14.96 -15.70
CA LYS A 316 -16.63 16.33 -15.34
C LYS A 316 -17.23 16.38 -13.92
N HIS A 317 -17.76 15.27 -13.41
CA HIS A 317 -18.32 15.18 -12.05
C HIS A 317 -17.28 15.44 -10.94
N LEU A 318 -16.00 15.14 -11.20
CA LEU A 318 -14.91 15.32 -10.24
C LEU A 318 -14.29 16.73 -10.23
N GLN A 319 -14.78 17.66 -11.07
CA GLN A 319 -14.25 19.04 -11.21
C GLN A 319 -12.72 19.11 -11.41
N LEU A 320 -12.13 18.12 -12.08
CA LEU A 320 -10.68 18.03 -12.27
C LEU A 320 -10.17 19.08 -13.25
N ARG A 321 -8.92 19.52 -13.05
CA ARG A 321 -8.22 20.34 -14.04
C ARG A 321 -8.01 19.52 -15.31
N VAL A 322 -8.36 20.09 -16.46
CA VAL A 322 -8.29 19.41 -17.77
C VAL A 322 -6.87 18.98 -18.12
N LYS A 323 -5.88 19.85 -17.87
CA LYS A 323 -4.46 19.60 -18.13
C LYS A 323 -3.68 19.52 -16.83
N GLY A 324 -2.66 18.68 -16.82
CA GLY A 324 -1.74 18.58 -15.68
C GLY A 324 -1.08 17.22 -15.51
N GLY A 325 -1.44 16.24 -16.33
CA GLY A 325 -0.76 14.95 -16.37
C GLY A 325 0.58 15.09 -17.09
N ASP A 326 1.58 14.34 -16.65
CA ASP A 326 2.87 14.30 -17.33
C ASP A 326 2.79 13.37 -18.53
N ARG A 327 2.85 13.95 -19.73
CA ARG A 327 2.78 13.22 -21.01
C ARG A 327 3.79 12.10 -21.13
N ALA A 328 4.97 12.21 -20.51
CA ALA A 328 5.96 11.14 -20.53
C ALA A 328 5.52 9.96 -19.66
N ALA A 329 4.92 10.22 -18.49
CA ALA A 329 4.33 9.18 -17.65
C ALA A 329 3.15 8.49 -18.36
N LEU A 330 2.28 9.27 -19.00
CA LEU A 330 1.08 8.75 -19.67
C LEU A 330 1.42 7.90 -20.92
N ALA A 331 2.51 8.20 -21.63
CA ALA A 331 2.90 7.47 -22.85
C ALA A 331 3.39 6.02 -22.60
N ARG A 332 3.46 5.58 -21.33
CA ARG A 332 3.93 4.24 -20.95
C ARG A 332 2.79 3.26 -20.66
N LEU A 333 1.56 3.75 -20.57
CA LEU A 333 0.32 2.98 -20.41
C LEU A 333 -0.20 2.54 -21.79
#